data_AF-A0A6P0IC11-F1
#
_entry.id   AF-A0A6P0IC11-F1
#
_cell.length_a   1.000
_cell.length_b   1.000
_cell.length_c   1.000
_cell.angle_alpha   90.00
_cell.angle_beta   90.00
_cell.angle_gamma   90.00
#
_symmetry.space_group_name_H-M   'P 1'
#
loop_
_entity.id
_entity.type
_entity.pdbx_description
1 polymer ?
#
loop_
_entity_poly.entity_id
_entity_poly.type
_entity_poly.pdbx_seq_one_letter_code
_entity_poly.pdbx_strand_id
1 'polypeptide(L)'
;HHGIRIIGFCCLAFGLIVSADGFFQSWGGRPLVPFFENDWIGGWGIFRLVFPIPKMQFVLPCLTALGVQYFQSFIIRGASPSVALAQYKKFANFTKPTVSENATKLPKALAKDVDNAGMSQRFFLLAIAGGSYALEFHSVFTARPCWGLPPGMFITIFMYNMLVIFAAEAGHNIWLKANEII
;
A
#
# COMPACT_ATOMS: atom_id res chain seq x y z
N HIS A 1 25.36 -3.73 5.13
CA HIS A 1 24.55 -3.18 4.01
C HIS A 1 23.69 -4.22 3.30
N HIS A 2 24.26 -5.32 2.77
CA HIS A 2 23.46 -6.37 2.12
C HIS A 2 22.38 -7.00 3.01
N GLY A 3 22.67 -7.21 4.31
CA GLY A 3 21.69 -7.76 5.26
C GLY A 3 20.42 -6.93 5.42
N ILE A 4 20.52 -5.59 5.51
CA ILE A 4 19.36 -4.71 5.68
C ILE A 4 18.50 -4.71 4.40
N ARG A 5 19.12 -4.79 3.21
CA ARG A 5 18.39 -4.92 1.95
C ARG A 5 17.59 -6.22 1.88
N ILE A 6 18.21 -7.33 2.30
CA ILE A 6 17.55 -8.64 2.36
C ILE A 6 16.39 -8.59 3.35
N ILE A 7 16.59 -8.03 4.55
CA ILE A 7 15.52 -7.87 5.55
C ILE A 7 14.36 -7.05 4.99
N GLY A 8 14.64 -5.89 4.37
CA GLY A 8 13.61 -5.06 3.75
C GLY A 8 12.82 -5.79 2.66
N PHE A 9 13.53 -6.51 1.78
CA PHE A 9 12.90 -7.33 0.73
C PHE A 9 12.06 -8.46 1.32
N CYS A 10 12.55 -9.17 2.34
CA CYS A 10 11.81 -10.23 3.02
C CYS A 10 10.55 -9.70 3.70
N CYS A 11 10.63 -8.56 4.39
CA CYS A 11 9.47 -7.91 5.01
C CYS A 11 8.44 -7.47 3.96
N LEU A 12 8.90 -6.93 2.83
CA LEU A 12 8.03 -6.55 1.70
C LEU A 12 7.33 -7.78 1.11
N ALA A 13 8.10 -8.83 0.80
CA ALA A 13 7.57 -10.07 0.24
C ALA A 13 6.59 -10.75 1.21
N PHE A 14 6.93 -10.79 2.50
CA PHE A 14 6.04 -11.30 3.54
C PHE A 14 4.75 -10.49 3.62
N GLY A 15 4.83 -9.16 3.70
CA GLY A 15 3.66 -8.28 3.71
C GLY A 15 2.76 -8.50 2.50
N LEU A 16 3.35 -8.68 1.31
CA LEU A 16 2.60 -8.97 0.09
C LEU A 16 1.89 -10.33 0.14
N ILE A 17 2.57 -11.38 0.62
CA ILE A 17 1.99 -12.72 0.76
C ILE A 17 0.81 -12.70 1.72
N VAL A 18 0.95 -12.02 2.87
CA VAL A 18 -0.14 -11.98 3.87
C VAL A 18 -1.29 -11.08 3.41
N SER A 19 -1.01 -9.99 2.68
CA SER A 19 -2.05 -9.17 2.04
C SER A 19 -2.83 -9.97 1.00
N ALA A 20 -2.13 -10.70 0.12
CA ALA A 20 -2.76 -11.59 -0.86
C ALA A 20 -3.58 -12.70 -0.20
N ASP A 21 -3.11 -13.27 0.90
CA ASP A 21 -3.87 -14.22 1.70
C ASP A 21 -5.15 -13.58 2.29
N GLY A 22 -5.07 -12.35 2.81
CA GLY A 22 -6.24 -11.60 3.29
C GLY A 22 -7.30 -11.42 2.20
N PHE A 23 -6.90 -10.98 1.01
CA PHE A 23 -7.83 -10.87 -0.12
C PHE A 23 -8.39 -12.23 -0.56
N PHE A 24 -7.54 -13.25 -0.64
CA PHE A 24 -7.95 -14.60 -1.04
C PHE A 24 -9.01 -15.17 -0.09
N GLN A 25 -8.77 -15.06 1.21
CA GLN A 25 -9.72 -15.48 2.24
C GLN A 25 -11.01 -14.64 2.22
N SER A 26 -10.91 -13.32 2.03
CA SER A 26 -12.08 -12.44 1.96
C SER A 26 -13.03 -12.79 0.80
N TRP A 27 -12.52 -13.46 -0.24
CA TRP A 27 -13.31 -13.92 -1.39
C TRP A 27 -13.75 -15.39 -1.27
N GLY A 28 -13.66 -15.97 -0.07
CA GLY A 28 -14.07 -17.36 0.21
C GLY A 28 -12.99 -18.40 -0.05
N GLY A 29 -11.75 -17.98 -0.31
CA GLY A 29 -10.60 -18.87 -0.36
C GLY A 29 -10.25 -19.45 1.01
N ARG A 30 -9.59 -20.61 1.03
CA ARG A 30 -9.01 -21.14 2.27
C ARG A 30 -7.69 -20.44 2.59
N PRO A 31 -7.30 -20.32 3.87
CA PRO A 31 -6.02 -19.71 4.24
C PRO A 31 -4.84 -20.31 3.48
N LEU A 32 -3.98 -19.47 2.93
CA LEU A 32 -2.73 -19.85 2.25
C LEU A 32 -1.63 -20.19 3.25
N VAL A 33 -1.75 -19.69 4.48
CA VAL A 33 -0.73 -19.74 5.53
C VAL A 33 -1.43 -19.91 6.88
N PRO A 34 -0.95 -20.82 7.77
CA PRO A 34 -1.63 -21.11 9.03
C PRO A 34 -1.08 -20.24 10.15
N PHE A 35 -1.55 -18.99 10.28
CA PHE A 35 -1.09 -18.11 11.35
C PHE A 35 -1.97 -18.21 12.60
N PHE A 36 -3.30 -18.29 12.41
CA PHE A 36 -4.28 -18.47 13.48
C PHE A 36 -5.40 -19.45 13.10
N GLU A 37 -5.33 -20.00 11.90
CA GLU A 37 -6.33 -20.87 11.32
C GLU A 37 -5.96 -22.35 11.51
N ASN A 38 -6.95 -23.16 11.92
CA ASN A 38 -6.76 -24.60 12.13
C ASN A 38 -6.74 -25.42 10.82
N ASP A 39 -7.33 -24.88 9.74
CA ASP A 39 -7.31 -25.45 8.40
C ASP A 39 -6.72 -24.44 7.43
N TRP A 40 -5.81 -24.90 6.59
CA TRP A 40 -5.17 -24.11 5.55
C TRP A 40 -4.89 -25.00 4.34
N ILE A 41 -4.66 -24.39 3.20
CA ILE A 41 -4.59 -25.12 1.93
C ILE A 41 -3.40 -26.09 1.85
N GLY A 42 -2.39 -25.91 2.71
CA GLY A 42 -1.16 -26.68 2.73
C GLY A 42 -0.23 -26.33 1.57
N GLY A 43 1.07 -26.59 1.73
CA GLY A 43 2.08 -26.27 0.68
C GLY A 43 1.76 -26.92 -0.67
N TRP A 44 1.25 -28.16 -0.67
CA TRP A 44 0.83 -28.85 -1.90
C TRP A 44 -0.44 -28.24 -2.52
N GLY A 45 -1.33 -27.68 -1.70
CA GLY A 45 -2.54 -27.03 -2.18
C GLY A 45 -2.25 -25.71 -2.90
N ILE A 46 -1.21 -24.97 -2.48
CA ILE A 46 -0.70 -23.80 -3.23
C ILE A 46 -0.25 -24.25 -4.63
N PHE A 47 0.48 -25.36 -4.74
CA PHE A 47 0.89 -25.92 -6.03
C PHE A 47 -0.30 -26.20 -6.95
N ARG A 48 -1.42 -26.71 -6.41
CA ARG A 48 -2.68 -26.95 -7.15
C ARG A 48 -3.44 -25.67 -7.54
N LEU A 49 -3.15 -24.53 -6.90
CA LEU A 49 -3.72 -23.24 -7.29
C LEU A 49 -2.95 -22.61 -8.46
N VAL A 50 -1.66 -22.93 -8.60
CA VAL A 50 -0.77 -22.38 -9.63
C VAL A 50 -0.69 -23.28 -10.85
N PHE A 51 -0.70 -24.60 -10.67
CA PHE A 51 -0.52 -25.58 -11.74
C PHE A 51 -1.74 -26.49 -11.93
N PRO A 52 -2.03 -26.94 -13.16
CA PRO A 52 -1.34 -26.60 -14.43
C PRO A 52 -1.77 -25.24 -15.02
N ILE A 53 -2.95 -24.73 -14.64
CA ILE A 53 -3.45 -23.42 -15.03
C ILE A 53 -3.74 -22.64 -13.75
N PRO A 54 -3.18 -21.42 -13.58
CA PRO A 54 -3.44 -20.60 -12.41
C PRO A 54 -4.93 -20.32 -12.28
N LYS A 55 -5.51 -20.69 -11.14
CA LYS A 55 -6.94 -20.44 -10.92
C LYS A 55 -7.17 -18.96 -10.69
N MET A 56 -8.12 -18.36 -11.42
CA MET A 56 -8.43 -16.93 -11.28
C MET A 56 -8.80 -16.52 -9.85
N GLN A 57 -9.43 -17.42 -9.10
CA GLN A 57 -9.72 -17.24 -7.67
C GLN A 57 -8.48 -16.97 -6.81
N PHE A 58 -7.29 -17.42 -7.23
CA PHE A 58 -6.01 -17.18 -6.55
C PHE A 58 -5.21 -16.04 -7.19
N VAL A 59 -5.25 -15.93 -8.51
CA VAL A 59 -4.53 -14.87 -9.25
C VAL A 59 -5.11 -13.49 -8.97
N LEU A 60 -6.43 -13.34 -9.01
CA LEU A 60 -7.07 -12.04 -8.78
C LEU A 60 -6.75 -11.44 -7.40
N PRO A 61 -6.83 -12.17 -6.27
CA PRO A 61 -6.47 -11.59 -4.98
C PRO A 61 -4.98 -11.23 -4.89
N CYS A 62 -4.09 -12.00 -5.53
CA CYS A 62 -2.67 -11.63 -5.63
C CYS A 62 -2.46 -10.33 -6.42
N LEU A 63 -3.17 -10.17 -7.54
CA LEU A 63 -3.12 -8.94 -8.35
C LEU A 63 -3.72 -7.75 -7.61
N THR A 64 -4.80 -7.95 -6.86
CA THR A 64 -5.41 -6.92 -6.02
C THR A 64 -4.48 -6.48 -4.91
N ALA A 65 -3.85 -7.42 -4.19
CA ALA A 65 -2.83 -7.08 -3.20
C ALA A 65 -1.67 -6.29 -3.81
N LEU A 66 -1.14 -6.74 -4.96
CA LEU A 66 -0.10 -6.00 -5.69
C LEU A 66 -0.56 -4.57 -6.07
N GLY A 67 -1.79 -4.42 -6.57
CA GLY A 67 -2.36 -3.13 -6.94
C GLY A 67 -2.55 -2.19 -5.75
N VAL A 68 -3.11 -2.70 -4.64
CA VAL A 68 -3.28 -1.94 -3.39
C VAL A 68 -1.92 -1.47 -2.87
N GLN A 69 -0.94 -2.35 -2.81
CA GLN A 69 0.40 -2.00 -2.36
C GLN A 69 1.10 -1.03 -3.30
N TYR A 70 0.85 -1.12 -4.61
CA TYR A 70 1.35 -0.15 -5.58
C TYR A 70 0.77 1.25 -5.30
N PHE A 71 -0.55 1.38 -5.11
CA PHE A 71 -1.18 2.67 -4.80
C PHE A 71 -0.75 3.25 -3.45
N GLN A 72 -0.68 2.42 -2.41
CA GLN A 72 -0.13 2.82 -1.11
C GLN A 72 1.33 3.28 -1.25
N SER A 73 2.12 2.59 -2.08
CA SER A 73 3.51 2.95 -2.34
C SER A 73 3.66 4.29 -3.04
N PHE A 74 2.84 4.54 -4.06
CA PHE A 74 2.94 5.72 -4.89
C PHE A 74 2.56 7.00 -4.12
N ILE A 75 1.62 6.90 -3.19
CA ILE A 75 0.99 8.06 -2.56
C ILE A 75 1.57 8.38 -1.18
N ILE A 76 1.85 7.37 -0.35
CA ILE A 76 2.40 7.57 0.99
C ILE A 76 3.94 7.51 1.02
N ARG A 77 4.55 6.66 0.19
CA ARG A 77 6.00 6.37 0.32
C ARG A 77 6.90 7.43 -0.32
N GLY A 78 6.30 8.52 -0.78
CA GLY A 78 7.00 9.69 -1.33
C GLY A 78 7.69 9.38 -2.65
N ALA A 79 7.86 10.41 -3.47
CA ALA A 79 8.84 10.37 -4.52
C ALA A 79 10.23 10.12 -3.89
N SER A 80 11.06 9.23 -4.46
CA SER A 80 12.46 9.08 -4.02
C SER A 80 13.12 10.46 -3.94
N PRO A 81 14.15 10.70 -3.09
CA PRO A 81 14.75 12.02 -2.94
C PRO A 81 15.12 12.69 -4.27
N SER A 82 15.54 11.90 -5.27
CA SER A 82 15.81 12.36 -6.63
C SER A 82 14.54 12.76 -7.41
N VAL A 83 13.44 12.01 -7.28
CA VAL A 83 12.14 12.34 -7.89
C VAL A 83 11.46 13.49 -7.13
N ALA A 84 11.61 13.57 -5.81
CA ALA A 84 11.14 14.67 -4.98
C ALA A 84 11.92 15.95 -5.31
N LEU A 85 13.24 15.85 -5.51
CA LEU A 85 14.07 16.95 -5.99
C LEU A 85 13.74 17.35 -7.43
N ALA A 86 13.46 16.38 -8.31
CA ALA A 86 13.05 16.67 -9.69
C ALA A 86 11.65 17.31 -9.75
N GLN A 87 10.71 16.83 -8.93
CA GLN A 87 9.40 17.47 -8.74
C GLN A 87 9.57 18.84 -8.11
N TYR A 88 10.37 18.98 -7.06
CA TYR A 88 10.69 20.27 -6.46
C TYR A 88 11.29 21.22 -7.49
N LYS A 89 12.28 20.81 -8.28
CA LYS A 89 12.87 21.64 -9.35
C LYS A 89 11.86 21.98 -10.44
N LYS A 90 11.02 21.02 -10.84
CA LYS A 90 9.92 21.23 -11.79
C LYS A 90 8.95 22.28 -11.25
N PHE A 91 8.51 22.16 -10.01
CA PHE A 91 7.57 23.07 -9.34
C PHE A 91 8.22 24.37 -8.85
N ALA A 92 9.53 24.41 -8.61
CA ALA A 92 10.29 25.61 -8.29
C ALA A 92 10.51 26.48 -9.53
N ASN A 93 10.60 25.85 -10.71
CA ASN A 93 10.56 26.55 -12.00
C ASN A 93 9.13 26.94 -12.43
N PHE A 94 8.09 26.32 -11.85
CA PHE A 94 6.75 26.92 -11.76
C PHE A 94 6.77 27.96 -10.65
N THR A 95 7.60 28.98 -10.79
CA THR A 95 7.52 30.17 -9.96
C THR A 95 6.09 30.66 -10.09
N LYS A 96 5.32 30.62 -8.99
CA LYS A 96 4.01 31.26 -8.92
C LYS A 96 4.22 32.65 -9.52
N PRO A 97 3.50 33.04 -10.59
CA PRO A 97 3.66 34.40 -11.10
C PRO A 97 3.42 35.30 -9.90
N THR A 98 4.41 36.09 -9.50
CA THR A 98 4.26 37.08 -8.42
C THR A 98 3.33 38.13 -8.97
N VAL A 99 2.04 37.87 -8.82
CA VAL A 99 0.99 38.76 -9.28
C VAL A 99 0.98 39.94 -8.31
N SER A 100 1.48 41.09 -8.76
CA SER A 100 1.34 42.38 -8.09
C SER A 100 -0.10 42.55 -7.58
N GLU A 101 -0.29 43.15 -6.40
CA GLU A 101 -1.63 43.47 -5.88
C GLU A 101 -2.49 44.25 -6.88
N ASN A 102 -1.85 44.97 -7.81
CA ASN A 102 -2.46 45.79 -8.86
C ASN A 102 -2.70 45.08 -10.20
N ALA A 103 -2.40 43.78 -10.33
CA ALA A 103 -2.61 43.07 -11.59
C ALA A 103 -4.10 42.92 -11.93
N THR A 104 -4.41 42.98 -13.23
CA THR A 104 -5.75 42.75 -13.80
C THR A 104 -6.34 41.39 -13.39
N LYS A 105 -7.68 41.27 -13.44
CA LYS A 105 -8.43 40.09 -12.93
C LYS A 105 -7.95 38.73 -13.47
N LEU A 106 -7.36 38.70 -14.65
CA LEU A 106 -7.04 37.47 -15.39
C LEU A 106 -5.81 36.70 -14.82
N PRO A 107 -4.65 37.33 -14.55
CA PRO A 107 -3.53 36.70 -13.83
C PRO A 107 -3.88 36.13 -12.44
N LYS A 108 -4.72 36.83 -11.67
CA LYS A 108 -5.18 36.36 -10.34
C LYS A 108 -6.06 35.12 -10.45
N ALA A 109 -6.92 35.06 -11.47
CA ALA A 109 -7.75 33.89 -11.76
C ALA A 109 -6.89 32.67 -12.15
N LEU A 110 -5.91 32.86 -13.05
CA LEU A 110 -5.02 31.78 -13.48
C LEU A 110 -4.19 31.18 -12.33
N ALA A 111 -3.68 32.02 -11.43
CA ALA A 111 -2.93 31.55 -10.25
C ALA A 111 -3.83 30.73 -9.30
N LYS A 112 -5.09 31.14 -9.14
CA LYS A 112 -6.08 30.41 -8.34
C LYS A 112 -6.45 29.06 -8.98
N ASP A 113 -6.53 28.99 -10.31
CA ASP A 113 -6.82 27.74 -11.03
C ASP A 113 -5.67 26.73 -10.90
N VAL A 114 -4.42 27.19 -10.93
CA VAL A 114 -3.24 26.33 -10.68
C VAL A 114 -3.23 25.82 -9.23
N ASP A 115 -3.52 26.67 -8.25
CA ASP A 115 -3.61 26.27 -6.84
C ASP A 115 -4.75 25.24 -6.63
N ASN A 116 -5.91 25.45 -7.25
CA ASN A 116 -7.05 24.53 -7.19
C ASN A 116 -6.76 23.19 -7.88
N ALA A 117 -6.09 23.20 -9.04
CA ALA A 117 -5.69 21.98 -9.73
C ALA A 117 -4.69 21.16 -8.89
N GLY A 118 -3.73 21.84 -8.24
CA GLY A 118 -2.79 21.20 -7.32
C GLY A 118 -3.47 20.60 -6.08
N MET A 119 -4.44 21.31 -5.49
CA MET A 119 -5.23 20.79 -4.37
C MET A 119 -6.12 19.61 -4.77
N SER A 120 -6.79 19.70 -5.92
CA SER A 120 -7.64 18.62 -6.44
C SER A 120 -6.84 17.34 -6.70
N GLN A 121 -5.65 17.47 -7.30
CA GLN A 121 -4.75 16.34 -7.52
C GLN A 121 -4.31 15.69 -6.20
N ARG A 122 -3.96 16.49 -5.19
CA ARG A 122 -3.60 15.97 -3.85
C ARG A 122 -4.78 15.26 -3.18
N PHE A 123 -5.98 15.83 -3.27
CA PHE A 123 -7.18 15.23 -2.71
C PHE A 123 -7.52 13.90 -3.39
N PHE A 124 -7.45 13.84 -4.71
CA PHE A 124 -7.66 12.61 -5.47
C PHE A 124 -6.65 11.51 -5.10
N LEU A 125 -5.37 11.87 -4.99
CA LEU A 125 -4.34 10.93 -4.52
C LEU A 125 -4.62 10.47 -3.08
N LEU A 126 -4.93 11.39 -2.17
CA LEU A 126 -5.29 11.04 -0.79
C LEU A 126 -6.49 10.10 -0.73
N ALA A 127 -7.51 10.33 -1.58
CA ALA A 127 -8.69 9.47 -1.66
C ALA A 127 -8.34 8.06 -2.17
N ILE A 128 -7.49 7.93 -3.19
CA ILE A 128 -7.00 6.62 -3.66
C ILE A 128 -6.21 5.91 -2.55
N ALA A 129 -5.30 6.61 -1.86
CA ALA A 129 -4.56 6.03 -0.75
C ALA A 129 -5.49 5.58 0.37
N GLY A 130 -6.39 6.45 0.82
CA GLY A 130 -7.38 6.12 1.86
C GLY A 130 -8.25 4.93 1.47
N GLY A 131 -8.73 4.89 0.22
CA GLY A 131 -9.48 3.76 -0.31
C GLY A 131 -8.68 2.46 -0.34
N SER A 132 -7.39 2.51 -0.72
CA SER A 132 -6.51 1.34 -0.73
C SER A 132 -6.29 0.76 0.67
N TYR A 133 -6.10 1.63 1.69
CA TYR A 133 -6.06 1.20 3.08
C TYR A 133 -7.40 0.62 3.52
N ALA A 134 -8.52 1.28 3.21
CA ALA A 134 -9.84 0.78 3.60
C ALA A 134 -10.11 -0.63 3.03
N LEU A 135 -9.70 -0.90 1.79
CA LEU A 135 -9.80 -2.22 1.17
C LEU A 135 -8.93 -3.25 1.90
N GLU A 136 -7.72 -2.89 2.30
CA GLU A 136 -6.82 -3.81 3.01
C GLU A 136 -7.26 -4.06 4.46
N PHE A 137 -7.73 -3.02 5.16
CA PHE A 137 -8.40 -3.17 6.45
C PHE A 137 -9.59 -4.11 6.33
N HIS A 138 -10.45 -3.89 5.32
CA HIS A 138 -11.60 -4.76 5.10
C HIS A 138 -11.18 -6.20 4.83
N SER A 139 -10.22 -6.44 3.93
CA SER A 139 -9.81 -7.81 3.57
C SER A 139 -9.17 -8.55 4.74
N VAL A 140 -8.25 -7.91 5.47
CA VAL A 140 -7.54 -8.53 6.59
C VAL A 140 -8.48 -8.84 7.76
N PHE A 141 -9.37 -7.91 8.14
CA PHE A 141 -10.32 -8.13 9.24
C PHE A 141 -11.50 -9.02 8.86
N THR A 142 -11.81 -9.16 7.56
CA THR A 142 -12.80 -10.16 7.09
C THR A 142 -12.19 -11.55 7.06
N ALA A 143 -10.94 -11.68 6.61
CA ALA A 143 -10.21 -12.94 6.63
C ALA A 143 -10.00 -13.44 8.07
N ARG A 144 -9.61 -12.54 8.98
CA ARG A 144 -9.30 -12.87 10.37
C ARG A 144 -10.09 -11.96 11.31
N PRO A 145 -11.40 -12.24 11.51
CA PRO A 145 -12.23 -11.45 12.40
C PRO A 145 -11.77 -11.63 13.83
N CYS A 146 -11.46 -10.52 14.51
CA CYS A 146 -11.11 -10.52 15.93
C CYS A 146 -12.33 -10.32 16.84
N TRP A 147 -13.46 -9.89 16.29
CA TRP A 147 -14.66 -9.52 17.03
C TRP A 147 -15.31 -10.74 17.70
N GLY A 148 -15.72 -10.59 18.96
CA GLY A 148 -16.37 -11.67 19.73
C GLY A 148 -15.41 -12.68 20.36
N LEU A 149 -14.09 -12.50 20.22
CA LEU A 149 -13.09 -13.36 20.85
C LEU A 149 -12.79 -12.94 22.29
N PRO A 150 -12.27 -13.86 23.14
CA PRO A 150 -11.78 -13.52 24.47
C PRO A 150 -10.72 -12.40 24.42
N PRO A 151 -10.59 -11.54 25.45
CA PRO A 151 -9.77 -10.34 25.39
C PRO A 151 -8.32 -10.56 24.93
N GLY A 152 -7.66 -11.64 25.39
CA GLY A 152 -6.29 -11.95 24.97
C GLY A 152 -6.17 -12.33 23.49
N MET A 153 -7.13 -13.09 22.96
CA MET A 153 -7.16 -13.45 21.55
C MET A 153 -7.54 -12.26 20.67
N PHE A 154 -8.49 -11.44 21.12
CA PHE A 154 -8.87 -10.19 20.46
C PHE A 154 -7.65 -9.30 20.24
N ILE A 155 -6.89 -8.99 21.32
CA ILE A 155 -5.72 -8.12 21.24
C ILE A 155 -4.66 -8.71 20.30
N THR A 156 -4.41 -10.02 20.41
CA THR A 156 -3.37 -10.69 19.61
C THR A 156 -3.70 -10.64 18.11
N ILE A 157 -4.92 -11.03 17.73
CA ILE A 157 -5.33 -11.05 16.31
C ILE A 157 -5.48 -9.63 15.77
N PHE A 158 -5.97 -8.69 16.58
CA PHE A 158 -6.04 -7.28 16.20
C PHE A 158 -4.64 -6.71 15.93
N MET A 159 -3.68 -6.91 16.83
CA MET A 159 -2.29 -6.47 16.64
C MET A 159 -1.65 -7.15 15.43
N TYR A 160 -1.89 -8.44 15.24
CA TYR A 160 -1.42 -9.15 14.05
C TYR A 160 -1.97 -8.54 12.76
N ASN A 161 -3.28 -8.32 12.68
CA ASN A 161 -3.92 -7.69 11.52
C ASN A 161 -3.33 -6.29 11.24
N MET A 162 -3.08 -5.50 12.29
CA MET A 162 -2.41 -4.20 12.15
C MET A 162 -0.99 -4.33 11.60
N LEU A 163 -0.19 -5.26 12.14
CA LEU A 163 1.17 -5.51 11.65
C LEU A 163 1.20 -5.94 10.20
N VAL A 164 0.24 -6.77 9.78
CA VAL A 164 0.10 -7.24 8.39
C VAL A 164 -0.15 -6.07 7.44
N ILE A 165 -1.10 -5.19 7.77
CA ILE A 165 -1.45 -4.03 6.94
C ILE A 165 -0.23 -3.13 6.72
N PHE A 166 0.61 -2.94 7.75
CA PHE A 166 1.79 -2.07 7.65
C PHE A 166 3.10 -2.80 7.26
N ALA A 167 3.12 -4.13 7.19
CA ALA A 167 4.33 -4.91 6.95
C ALA A 167 4.97 -4.59 5.59
N ALA A 168 4.14 -4.47 4.54
CA ALA A 168 4.62 -4.15 3.20
C ALA A 168 5.20 -2.73 3.12
N GLU A 169 4.60 -1.76 3.83
CA GLU A 169 5.10 -0.39 3.91
C GLU A 169 6.42 -0.32 4.69
N ALA A 170 6.48 -0.94 5.86
CA ALA A 170 7.68 -0.98 6.69
C ALA A 170 8.85 -1.65 5.95
N GLY A 171 8.60 -2.81 5.31
CA GLY A 171 9.60 -3.52 4.51
C GLY A 171 10.13 -2.71 3.34
N HIS A 172 9.24 -2.03 2.61
CA HIS A 172 9.64 -1.14 1.52
C HIS A 172 10.49 0.04 2.00
N ASN A 173 10.12 0.68 3.11
CA ASN A 173 10.88 1.81 3.66
C ASN A 173 12.28 1.37 4.14
N ILE A 174 12.39 0.18 4.74
CA ILE A 174 13.69 -0.41 5.09
C ILE A 174 14.52 -0.68 3.84
N TRP A 175 13.90 -1.25 2.80
CA TRP A 175 14.57 -1.57 1.54
C TRP A 175 15.06 -0.32 0.79
N LEU A 176 14.22 0.72 0.69
CA LEU A 176 14.60 2.00 0.10
C LEU A 176 15.75 2.66 0.85
N LYS A 177 15.65 2.81 2.18
CA LYS A 177 16.74 3.39 2.98
C LYS A 177 18.04 2.62 2.83
N ALA A 178 17.98 1.29 2.75
CA ALA A 178 19.15 0.46 2.52
C ALA A 178 19.74 0.61 1.10
N ASN A 179 18.95 1.10 0.14
CA ASN A 179 19.38 1.39 -1.23
C ASN A 179 19.90 2.83 -1.40
N GLU A 180 19.42 3.80 -0.61
CA GLU A 180 19.85 5.21 -0.64
C GLU A 180 21.19 5.49 0.06
N ILE A 181 21.67 4.59 0.93
CA ILE A 181 22.98 4.74 1.61
C ILE A 181 24.16 4.36 0.66
N ILE A 182 23.93 4.35 -0.66
CA ILE A 182 24.95 4.18 -1.72
C ILE A 182 24.80 5.33 -2.71
#